data_AF-A0A2D7ZH33-F1
#
_entry.id   AF-A0A2D7ZH33-F1
#
_cell.length_a   1.000
_cell.length_b   1.000
_cell.length_c   1.000
_cell.angle_alpha   90.00
_cell.angle_beta   90.00
_cell.angle_gamma   90.00
#
_symmetry.space_group_name_H-M   'P 1'
#
loop_
_entity.id
_entity.type
_entity.pdbx_description
1 polymer ?
#
loop_
_entity_poly.entity_id
_entity_poly.type
_entity_poly.pdbx_seq_one_letter_code
_entity_poly.pdbx_strand_id
1 'polypeptide(L)' 'MLKWALIFALIALVAGALGFGGIAGAAAGIAKILFFIFLVVFVVFLVMGVMAGKKITGG' A
#
# COMPACT_ATOMS: atom_id res chain seq x y z
N MET A 1 25.92 5.38 5.81
CA MET A 1 24.46 5.65 5.75
C MET A 1 24.18 7.00 5.07
N LEU A 2 24.68 8.12 5.60
CA LEU A 2 24.40 9.47 5.06
C LEU A 2 24.78 9.67 3.57
N LYS A 3 25.91 9.08 3.13
CA LYS A 3 26.33 9.10 1.72
C LYS A 3 25.32 8.42 0.78
N TRP A 4 24.75 7.28 1.20
CA TRP A 4 23.74 6.58 0.43
C TRP A 4 22.42 7.35 0.37
N ALA A 5 21.98 7.95 1.49
CA ALA A 5 20.78 8.79 1.52
C ALA A 5 20.86 10.00 0.57
N LEU A 6 22.02 10.67 0.50
CA LEU A 6 22.26 11.75 -0.46
C LEU A 6 22.19 11.28 -1.91
N ILE A 7 22.75 10.11 -2.21
CA ILE A 7 22.69 9.51 -3.56
C ILE A 7 21.24 9.22 -3.96
N PHE A 8 20.45 8.61 -3.08
CA PHE A 8 19.03 8.35 -3.33
C PHE A 8 18.21 9.64 -3.49
N ALA A 9 18.52 10.69 -2.72
CA ALA A 9 17.88 11.99 -2.87
C ALA A 9 18.15 12.61 -4.25
N LEU A 10 19.39 12.50 -4.74
CA LEU A 10 19.75 12.97 -6.08
C LEU A 10 19.02 12.18 -7.17
N ILE A 11 18.97 10.85 -7.05
CA ILE A 11 18.26 9.97 -7.98
C ILE A 11 16.77 10.30 -8.01
N ALA A 12 16.13 10.51 -6.85
CA ALA A 12 14.72 10.87 -6.76
C ALA A 12 14.42 12.22 -7.43
N LEU A 13 15.31 13.20 -7.28
CA LEU A 13 15.18 14.52 -7.91
C LEU A 13 15.33 14.43 -9.42
N VAL A 14 16.33 13.69 -9.91
CA VAL A 14 16.53 13.46 -11.35
C VAL A 14 15.38 12.64 -11.95
N ALA A 15 14.91 11.60 -11.28
CA ALA A 15 13.77 10.82 -11.71
C ALA A 15 12.49 11.66 -11.75
N GLY A 16 12.27 12.51 -10.75
CA GLY A 16 11.16 13.47 -10.74
C GLY A 16 11.24 14.47 -11.90
N ALA A 17 12.42 15.03 -12.16
CA ALA A 17 12.65 15.98 -13.24
C ALA A 17 12.55 15.37 -14.64
N LEU A 18 12.98 14.11 -14.82
CA LEU A 18 12.86 13.35 -16.07
C LEU A 18 11.42 12.89 -16.37
N GLY A 19 10.45 13.23 -15.52
CA GLY A 19 9.04 12.92 -15.77
C GLY A 19 8.63 11.49 -15.42
N PHE A 20 9.42 10.76 -14.61
CA PHE A 20 8.99 9.46 -14.05
C PHE A 20 7.73 9.56 -13.18
N GLY A 21 7.25 10.78 -12.90
CA GLY A 21 5.92 11.04 -12.33
C GLY A 21 4.77 10.42 -13.12
N GLY A 22 4.90 10.22 -14.44
CA GLY A 22 3.88 9.52 -15.24
C GLY A 22 3.73 8.04 -14.85
N ILE A 23 4.86 7.36 -14.62
CA ILE A 23 4.88 5.97 -14.12
C ILE A 23 4.40 5.94 -12.66
N ALA A 24 4.76 6.94 -11.85
CA ALA A 24 4.22 7.09 -10.50
C ALA A 24 2.69 7.26 -10.51
N GLY A 25 2.13 7.96 -11.50
CA GLY A 25 0.68 8.09 -11.71
C GLY A 25 0.01 6.77 -12.10
N ALA A 26 0.60 6.02 -13.04
CA ALA A 26 0.11 4.70 -13.43
C ALA A 26 0.16 3.70 -12.25
N ALA A 27 1.27 3.68 -11.52
CA ALA A 27 1.44 2.89 -10.31
C ALA A 27 0.44 3.28 -9.21
N ALA A 28 0.16 4.58 -9.04
CA ALA A 28 -0.83 5.07 -8.09
C ALA A 28 -2.26 4.61 -8.46
N GLY A 29 -2.58 4.52 -9.76
CA GLY A 29 -3.84 3.95 -10.23
C GLY A 29 -3.99 2.48 -9.86
N ILE A 30 -2.96 1.68 -10.13
CA ILE A 30 -2.93 0.25 -9.80
C ILE A 30 -2.99 0.03 -8.29
N ALA A 31 -2.26 0.84 -7.51
CA ALA A 31 -2.25 0.78 -6.06
C ALA A 31 -3.64 1.03 -5.45
N LYS A 32 -4.41 1.98 -5.99
CA LYS A 32 -5.80 2.23 -5.54
C LYS A 32 -6.69 1.01 -5.73
N ILE A 33 -6.60 0.34 -6.88
CA ILE A 33 -7.40 -0.86 -7.18
C ILE A 33 -7.06 -1.98 -6.19
N LEU A 34 -5.77 -2.26 -5.98
CA LEU A 34 -5.29 -3.25 -5.01
C LEU A 34 -5.72 -2.91 -3.57
N PHE A 35 -5.65 -1.64 -3.18
CA PHE A 35 -6.08 -1.19 -1.87
C PHE A 35 -7.57 -1.46 -1.63
N PHE A 36 -8.43 -1.19 -2.63
CA PHE A 36 -9.86 -1.49 -2.52
C PHE A 36 -10.13 -2.99 -2.41
N ILE A 37 -9.46 -3.82 -3.22
CA ILE A 37 -9.58 -5.28 -3.12
C ILE A 37 -9.16 -5.77 -1.73
N PHE A 38 -8.02 -5.29 -1.24
CA PHE A 38 -7.55 -5.60 0.11
C PHE A 38 -8.57 -5.20 1.16
N LEU A 39 -9.16 -4.02 1.06
CA LEU A 39 -10.15 -3.51 2.02
C LEU A 39 -11.40 -4.39 2.03
N VAL A 40 -11.91 -4.80 0.87
CA VAL A 40 -13.06 -5.72 0.77
C VAL A 40 -12.74 -7.05 1.46
N VAL A 41 -11.60 -7.67 1.13
CA VAL A 41 -11.19 -8.93 1.73
C VAL A 41 -10.96 -8.77 3.24
N PHE A 42 -10.32 -7.69 3.67
CA PHE A 42 -10.08 -7.37 5.07
C PHE A 42 -11.38 -7.23 5.85
N VAL A 43 -12.37 -6.52 5.31
CA VAL A 43 -13.69 -6.37 5.94
C VAL A 43 -14.40 -7.73 6.04
N VAL A 44 -14.36 -8.55 5.00
CA VAL A 44 -14.94 -9.90 5.03
C VAL A 44 -14.26 -10.76 6.11
N PHE A 45 -12.93 -10.76 6.15
CA PHE A 45 -12.17 -11.47 7.18
C PHE A 45 -12.39 -10.92 8.59
N LEU A 46 -12.50 -9.60 8.74
CA LEU A 46 -12.77 -8.95 10.03
C LEU A 46 -14.15 -9.34 10.54
N VAL A 47 -15.18 -9.29 9.69
CA VAL A 47 -16.53 -9.69 10.03
C VAL A 47 -16.57 -11.18 10.39
N MET A 48 -15.95 -12.05 9.60
CA MET A 48 -15.85 -13.48 9.93
C MET A 48 -15.06 -13.73 11.22
N GLY A 49 -13.95 -13.03 11.44
CA GLY A 49 -13.11 -13.15 12.62
C GLY A 49 -13.81 -12.67 13.90
N VAL A 50 -14.52 -11.55 13.83
CA VAL A 50 -15.33 -11.02 14.94
C VAL A 50 -16.51 -11.96 15.24
N MET A 51 -17.19 -12.48 14.22
CA MET A 51 -18.26 -13.46 14.40
C MET A 51 -17.74 -14.80 14.94
N ALA A 52 -16.60 -15.28 14.47
CA ALA A 52 -15.98 -16.52 14.93
C ALA A 52 -15.44 -16.39 16.35
N GLY A 53 -14.76 -15.28 16.66
CA GLY A 53 -14.29 -14.98 18.02
C GLY A 53 -15.44 -14.93 19.03
N LYS A 54 -16.59 -14.34 18.63
CA LYS A 54 -17.80 -14.34 19.47
C LYS A 54 -18.37 -15.75 19.70
N LYS A 55 -18.19 -16.69 18.76
CA LYS A 55 -18.59 -18.10 18.95
C LYS A 55 -17.62 -18.91 19.82
N ILE A 56 -16.33 -18.59 19.80
CA ILE A 56 -15.30 -19.31 20.57
C ILE A 56 -15.32 -18.89 22.06
N THR A 57 -15.68 -17.64 22.36
CA THR A 57 -15.76 -17.13 23.74
C THR A 57 -17.16 -17.30 24.37
N GLY A 58 -18.16 -17.78 23.63
CA GLY A 58 -19.56 -17.85 24.05
C GLY A 58 -20.14 -19.25 24.24
N GLY A 59 -19.35 -20.25 24.64
CA GLY A 59 -19.80 -21.62 24.90
C GLY A 59 -18.88 -22.36 25.85
#